data_AF-A0A964MXM6-F1
#
_entry.id   AF-A0A964MXM6-F1
#
_cell.length_a   1.000
_cell.length_b   1.000
_cell.length_c   1.000
_cell.angle_alpha   90.00
_cell.angle_beta   90.00
_cell.angle_gamma   90.00
#
_symmetry.space_group_name_H-M   'P 1'
#
loop_
_entity.id
_entity.type
_entity.pdbx_description
1 polymer ?
#
loop_
_entity_poly.entity_id
_entity_poly.type
_entity_poly.pdbx_seq_one_letter_code
_entity_poly.pdbx_strand_id
1 'polypeptide(L)'
;MEEHRCPEAPPLAVPHKKPDQSAPLEHLAARVREAAAHRDGEEKHADVHRDERDRRGRARLGDRHHLPAARLGGCTWDADRGVVRALDPDRGERHALLADRTSTLGTRHARLAARVPVAVRDIFHPRQASVQAMRVHIAFTPDEAAAAPMGVVVDVIRATSTIAQALASGYERVLCAAEVEDARALAGPGVTLGGERLGVRIEGFDLGNSPQEYLEPRSATLVMSTTNGTRAIVAAAERCDRVLVASLLNLGAIVRAVAAHGEDVAVFCAGVKGEPCLDDTFVAGRIAERLGWERTDAAEVAVRLVHSFASAEEAFRTSRSGRNLINHGPELEADIPWVAREDVLDVVPRLMSLDGVVAEIRL
;
A
#
# COMPACT_ATOMS: atom_id res chain seq x y z
N MET A 1 58.93 37.63 -16.94
CA MET A 1 57.98 36.51 -16.98
C MET A 1 56.90 36.82 -15.97
N GLU A 2 55.79 37.37 -16.48
CA GLU A 2 54.57 37.61 -15.71
C GLU A 2 53.93 36.26 -15.38
N GLU A 3 53.70 36.00 -14.09
CA GLU A 3 52.71 35.02 -13.67
C GLU A 3 51.60 35.75 -12.92
N HIS A 4 50.44 35.76 -13.54
CA HIS A 4 49.19 36.31 -13.06
C HIS A 4 48.76 35.66 -11.74
N ARG A 5 48.71 36.44 -10.66
CA ARG A 5 47.83 36.18 -9.52
C ARG A 5 46.53 36.95 -9.71
N CYS A 6 45.45 36.25 -10.03
CA CYS A 6 44.09 36.79 -9.88
C CYS A 6 43.76 36.93 -8.39
N PRO A 7 43.14 38.05 -7.95
CA PRO A 7 42.68 38.21 -6.58
C PRO A 7 41.42 37.38 -6.33
N GLU A 8 41.39 36.68 -5.19
CA GLU A 8 40.22 35.96 -4.69
C GLU A 8 39.03 36.93 -4.50
N ALA A 9 37.88 36.59 -5.08
CA ALA A 9 36.63 37.30 -4.86
C ALA A 9 36.08 36.96 -3.46
N PRO A 10 35.53 37.93 -2.71
CA PRO A 10 34.95 37.67 -1.40
C PRO A 10 33.70 36.79 -1.51
N PRO A 11 33.40 35.94 -0.52
CA PRO A 11 32.21 35.09 -0.56
C PRO A 11 30.97 35.98 -0.54
N LEU A 12 30.15 35.87 -1.61
CA LEU A 12 28.80 36.40 -1.66
C LEU A 12 27.97 35.72 -0.57
N ALA A 13 27.68 36.45 0.51
CA ALA A 13 26.67 36.09 1.46
C ALA A 13 25.31 36.05 0.73
N VAL A 14 24.85 34.86 0.39
CA VAL A 14 23.48 34.66 -0.07
C VAL A 14 22.61 34.54 1.18
N PRO A 15 21.69 35.48 1.46
CA PRO A 15 20.71 35.28 2.50
C PRO A 15 19.83 34.11 2.05
N HIS A 16 19.97 32.94 2.69
CA HIS A 16 19.01 31.86 2.58
C HIS A 16 17.71 32.27 3.30
N LYS A 17 17.01 33.25 2.72
CA LYS A 17 15.58 33.38 2.92
C LYS A 17 14.97 32.31 2.01
N LYS A 18 14.64 31.15 2.60
CA LYS A 18 13.80 30.14 1.94
C LYS A 18 12.60 30.87 1.33
N PRO A 19 12.29 30.70 0.03
CA PRO A 19 11.03 31.20 -0.49
C PRO A 19 9.91 30.39 0.17
N ASP A 20 9.03 31.14 0.83
CA ASP A 20 7.72 30.77 1.35
C ASP A 20 6.89 30.04 0.27
N GLN A 21 6.48 28.79 0.52
CA GLN A 21 5.79 27.93 -0.48
C GLN A 21 4.63 27.09 0.09
N SER A 22 3.99 27.49 1.18
CA SER A 22 2.69 26.91 1.55
C SER A 22 1.83 27.85 2.39
N ALA A 23 0.57 27.93 1.96
CA ALA A 23 -0.61 28.62 2.51
C ALA A 23 -0.91 29.98 1.85
N PRO A 24 -2.07 30.15 1.17
CA PRO A 24 -3.38 29.82 1.76
C PRO A 24 -4.43 29.11 0.84
N LEU A 25 -5.03 28.02 1.34
CA LEU A 25 -6.47 27.69 1.18
C LEU A 25 -7.09 28.06 2.53
N GLU A 26 -7.72 29.22 2.69
CA GLU A 26 -7.26 30.18 3.74
C GLU A 26 -6.91 29.58 5.13
N HIS A 27 -5.60 29.36 5.29
CA HIS A 27 -4.79 28.65 6.31
C HIS A 27 -4.92 27.10 6.45
N LEU A 28 -5.10 26.40 5.32
CA LEU A 28 -5.63 25.02 5.13
C LEU A 28 -7.01 24.83 5.77
N ALA A 29 -7.85 25.78 5.42
CA ALA A 29 -9.08 26.27 6.02
C ALA A 29 -9.00 26.68 7.50
N ALA A 30 -7.82 27.00 8.03
CA ALA A 30 -7.42 27.16 9.45
C ALA A 30 -7.01 25.84 10.15
N ARG A 31 -6.30 25.01 9.37
CA ARG A 31 -5.63 23.71 9.64
C ARG A 31 -6.57 22.54 9.87
N VAL A 32 -7.51 22.41 8.93
CA VAL A 32 -8.70 21.56 8.99
C VAL A 32 -9.65 22.06 10.12
N ARG A 33 -9.58 23.38 10.36
CA ARG A 33 -10.14 24.13 11.52
C ARG A 33 -9.85 23.43 12.85
N GLU A 34 -8.54 23.34 13.11
CA GLU A 34 -7.85 22.82 14.29
C GLU A 34 -7.81 21.28 14.44
N ALA A 35 -7.69 20.57 13.31
CA ALA A 35 -7.82 19.12 13.17
C ALA A 35 -9.13 18.62 13.76
N ALA A 36 -10.24 19.19 13.28
CA ALA A 36 -11.59 18.95 13.81
C ALA A 36 -11.63 19.11 15.35
N ALA A 37 -11.12 20.24 15.88
CA ALA A 37 -11.03 20.55 17.31
C ALA A 37 -10.70 19.35 18.23
N HIS A 38 -9.50 18.76 18.08
CA HIS A 38 -9.01 17.61 18.87
C HIS A 38 -9.79 16.29 18.69
N ARG A 39 -10.52 16.08 17.59
CA ARG A 39 -11.54 14.99 17.56
C ARG A 39 -12.53 15.12 18.75
N ASP A 40 -12.82 16.34 19.21
CA ASP A 40 -13.76 16.81 20.26
C ASP A 40 -14.66 15.73 20.94
N GLY A 41 -14.15 14.86 21.81
CA GLY A 41 -12.77 14.56 22.17
C GLY A 41 -12.64 13.03 22.30
N GLU A 42 -11.42 12.49 22.35
CA GLU A 42 -11.16 11.11 22.81
C GLU A 42 -12.09 10.78 23.99
N GLU A 43 -13.10 9.94 23.79
CA GLU A 43 -13.80 9.28 24.88
C GLU A 43 -14.27 10.17 26.07
N LYS A 44 -14.94 11.30 25.88
CA LYS A 44 -15.79 11.84 26.98
C LYS A 44 -16.95 10.89 27.38
N HIS A 45 -16.95 9.66 26.84
CA HIS A 45 -17.88 8.58 27.13
C HIS A 45 -17.30 7.16 27.26
N ALA A 46 -15.98 6.96 27.36
CA ALA A 46 -15.52 5.71 28.01
C ALA A 46 -15.86 5.71 29.53
N ASP A 47 -16.12 6.90 30.09
CA ASP A 47 -16.34 7.19 31.51
C ASP A 47 -17.76 6.92 32.04
N VAL A 48 -18.75 6.56 31.19
CA VAL A 48 -20.05 6.05 31.70
C VAL A 48 -20.14 4.53 31.65
N HIS A 49 -19.45 3.87 30.72
CA HIS A 49 -19.63 2.44 30.48
C HIS A 49 -18.53 1.52 31.02
N ARG A 50 -17.43 2.04 31.59
CA ARG A 50 -16.58 1.21 32.48
C ARG A 50 -17.14 1.11 33.90
N ASP A 51 -17.75 2.18 34.41
CA ASP A 51 -18.39 2.17 35.74
C ASP A 51 -19.71 1.35 35.76
N GLU A 52 -20.37 1.19 34.60
CA GLU A 52 -21.51 0.25 34.48
C GLU A 52 -21.10 -1.22 34.30
N ARG A 53 -19.90 -1.51 33.74
CA ARG A 53 -19.42 -2.91 33.60
C ARG A 53 -18.99 -3.50 34.94
N ASP A 54 -18.48 -2.68 35.86
CA ASP A 54 -18.15 -3.15 37.22
C ASP A 54 -19.39 -3.33 38.12
N ARG A 55 -20.51 -2.65 37.81
CA ARG A 55 -21.79 -2.88 38.52
C ARG A 55 -22.59 -4.06 37.98
N ARG A 56 -22.41 -4.45 36.70
CA ARG A 56 -23.06 -5.64 36.12
C ARG A 56 -22.19 -6.90 36.11
N GLY A 57 -20.98 -6.84 36.68
CA GLY A 57 -20.12 -7.99 36.97
C GLY A 57 -20.64 -8.95 38.07
N ARG A 58 -21.86 -8.74 38.57
CA ARG A 58 -22.51 -9.65 39.53
C ARG A 58 -23.96 -9.91 39.17
N ALA A 59 -24.22 -10.53 38.02
CA ALA A 59 -25.49 -11.22 37.84
C ALA A 59 -25.38 -12.40 36.87
N ARG A 60 -25.30 -13.58 37.50
CA ARG A 60 -25.93 -14.85 37.09
C ARG A 60 -25.18 -15.71 36.08
N LEU A 61 -24.37 -16.61 36.65
CA LEU A 61 -24.28 -18.01 36.21
C LEU A 61 -25.68 -18.66 36.14
N GLY A 62 -25.85 -19.51 35.12
CA GLY A 62 -27.01 -20.38 34.87
C GLY A 62 -27.40 -20.26 33.39
N ASP A 63 -27.60 -21.30 32.58
CA ASP A 63 -27.67 -22.73 32.80
C ASP A 63 -27.34 -23.44 31.47
N ARG A 64 -26.94 -24.70 31.59
CA ARG A 64 -26.60 -25.61 30.48
C ARG A 64 -27.85 -25.99 29.69
N HIS A 65 -27.81 -25.93 28.36
CA HIS A 65 -28.65 -26.79 27.51
C HIS A 65 -27.92 -27.28 26.25
N HIS A 66 -27.99 -28.60 26.08
CA HIS A 66 -27.54 -29.41 24.96
C HIS A 66 -28.34 -29.16 23.67
N LEU A 67 -27.67 -29.18 22.51
CA LEU A 67 -28.20 -29.64 21.20
C LEU A 67 -27.03 -30.16 20.31
N PRO A 68 -27.30 -30.99 19.28
CA PRO A 68 -26.49 -32.17 18.94
C PRO A 68 -25.39 -31.96 17.88
N ALA A 69 -24.37 -32.80 17.96
CA ALA A 69 -23.24 -32.86 17.03
C ALA A 69 -23.66 -33.42 15.66
N ALA A 70 -23.55 -32.58 14.62
CA ALA A 70 -23.53 -33.01 13.23
C ALA A 70 -22.12 -33.49 12.86
N ARG A 71 -22.05 -34.70 12.28
CA ARG A 71 -20.82 -35.32 11.78
C ARG A 71 -20.33 -34.60 10.52
N LEU A 72 -19.12 -34.04 10.56
CA LEU A 72 -18.27 -33.83 9.38
C LEU A 72 -16.86 -34.36 9.71
N GLY A 73 -16.26 -35.04 8.73
CA GLY A 73 -15.22 -36.04 8.91
C GLY A 73 -13.84 -35.53 9.38
N GLY A 74 -13.24 -36.34 10.27
CA GLY A 74 -11.91 -36.90 10.09
C GLY A 74 -10.69 -35.98 10.17
N CYS A 75 -10.40 -35.45 11.37
CA CYS A 75 -9.04 -35.13 11.82
C CYS A 75 -8.97 -35.32 13.34
N THR A 76 -8.11 -36.21 13.83
CA THR A 76 -7.84 -36.36 15.27
C THR A 76 -6.46 -35.79 15.59
N TRP A 77 -6.41 -34.85 16.52
CA TRP A 77 -5.17 -34.31 17.07
C TRP A 77 -4.67 -35.22 18.20
N ASP A 78 -3.43 -35.71 18.10
CA ASP A 78 -2.77 -36.52 19.14
C ASP A 78 -1.78 -35.64 19.90
N ALA A 79 -2.13 -35.32 21.14
CA ALA A 79 -1.41 -34.39 22.02
C ALA A 79 -0.01 -34.89 22.42
N ASP A 80 0.23 -36.21 22.39
CA ASP A 80 1.46 -36.79 22.90
C ASP A 80 2.59 -36.86 21.86
N ARG A 81 2.32 -36.52 20.59
CA ARG A 81 3.30 -36.65 19.49
C ARG A 81 3.45 -35.42 18.58
N GLY A 82 2.62 -34.39 18.73
CA GLY A 82 2.79 -33.12 18.02
C GLY A 82 2.74 -33.20 16.48
N VAL A 83 1.98 -34.12 15.89
CA VAL A 83 1.83 -34.26 14.43
C VAL A 83 0.36 -34.34 14.03
N VAL A 84 -0.05 -33.52 13.04
CA VAL A 84 -1.36 -33.63 12.38
C VAL A 84 -1.26 -34.68 11.27
N ARG A 85 -2.12 -35.71 11.31
CA ARG A 85 -2.26 -36.67 10.20
C ARG A 85 -3.49 -36.31 9.37
N ALA A 86 -3.26 -35.88 8.13
CA ALA A 86 -4.29 -35.90 7.10
C ALA A 86 -4.27 -37.28 6.40
N LEU A 87 -5.46 -37.86 6.20
CA LEU A 87 -5.63 -39.02 5.31
C LEU A 87 -5.78 -38.49 3.88
N ASP A 88 -4.78 -38.73 3.04
CA ASP A 88 -4.87 -38.56 1.58
C ASP A 88 -5.62 -39.76 1.00
N PRO A 89 -6.79 -39.57 0.34
CA PRO A 89 -7.55 -40.69 -0.20
C PRO A 89 -6.98 -41.31 -1.48
N ASP A 90 -5.94 -40.75 -2.11
CA ASP A 90 -5.68 -41.06 -3.53
C ASP A 90 -4.22 -41.37 -3.92
N ARG A 91 -3.33 -41.73 -2.99
CA ARG A 91 -1.96 -42.15 -3.34
C ARG A 91 -1.48 -43.38 -2.59
N GLY A 92 -1.60 -44.53 -3.25
CA GLY A 92 -0.92 -45.76 -2.84
C GLY A 92 0.53 -45.77 -3.30
N GLU A 93 1.44 -45.10 -2.57
CA GLU A 93 2.89 -45.35 -2.68
C GLU A 93 3.63 -44.88 -1.42
N ARG A 94 4.42 -45.78 -0.83
CA ARG A 94 5.11 -45.57 0.46
C ARG A 94 6.54 -45.09 0.19
N HIS A 95 6.86 -43.85 0.54
CA HIS A 95 8.24 -43.41 0.69
C HIS A 95 8.55 -43.20 2.17
N ALA A 96 9.31 -44.14 2.75
CA ALA A 96 9.87 -44.01 4.09
C ALA A 96 11.13 -43.13 4.02
N LEU A 97 11.06 -41.91 4.56
CA LEU A 97 12.24 -41.15 4.94
C LEU A 97 12.81 -41.80 6.20
N LEU A 98 13.88 -42.57 6.03
CA LEU A 98 14.63 -43.19 7.12
C LEU A 98 15.35 -42.10 7.92
N ALA A 99 14.87 -41.93 9.15
CA ALA A 99 15.55 -41.19 10.19
C ALA A 99 16.87 -41.88 10.58
N ASP A 100 17.85 -41.02 10.80
CA ASP A 100 19.16 -41.22 11.38
C ASP A 100 19.25 -42.41 12.35
N ARG A 101 20.16 -43.35 12.06
CA ARG A 101 20.59 -44.40 12.99
C ARG A 101 22.10 -44.41 13.04
N THR A 102 22.62 -43.81 14.12
CA THR A 102 23.91 -44.10 14.70
C THR A 102 24.08 -45.62 14.86
N SER A 103 25.00 -46.23 14.12
CA SER A 103 25.49 -47.57 14.42
C SER A 103 27.02 -47.56 14.47
N THR A 104 27.49 -47.85 15.68
CA THR A 104 28.84 -48.21 16.05
C THR A 104 29.31 -49.45 15.27
N LEU A 105 30.41 -49.32 14.51
CA LEU A 105 31.24 -50.45 14.08
C LEU A 105 32.69 -49.98 14.00
N GLY A 106 33.50 -50.39 14.98
CA GLY A 106 34.94 -50.28 14.91
C GLY A 106 35.51 -51.45 14.11
N THR A 107 36.47 -51.21 13.22
CA THR A 107 37.90 -51.57 13.39
C THR A 107 38.74 -51.38 12.11
N ARG A 108 39.78 -50.55 12.25
CA ARG A 108 41.19 -50.67 11.81
C ARG A 108 41.60 -50.67 10.31
N HIS A 109 42.59 -49.77 10.06
CA HIS A 109 43.59 -49.67 8.98
C HIS A 109 43.07 -49.16 7.61
N ALA A 110 43.68 -48.19 6.91
CA ALA A 110 45.01 -47.58 6.96
C ALA A 110 44.93 -46.10 6.52
N ARG A 111 45.77 -45.24 7.11
CA ARG A 111 45.93 -43.84 6.69
C ARG A 111 46.81 -43.78 5.44
N LEU A 112 46.21 -43.54 4.27
CA LEU A 112 46.94 -43.01 3.12
C LEU A 112 46.68 -41.50 3.06
N ALA A 113 47.64 -40.70 3.51
CA ALA A 113 47.57 -39.25 3.40
C ALA A 113 48.06 -38.82 2.01
N ALA A 114 47.16 -38.83 1.02
CA ALA A 114 47.41 -38.16 -0.25
C ALA A 114 47.18 -36.65 -0.06
N ARG A 115 48.26 -35.90 0.21
CA ARG A 115 48.24 -34.43 0.13
C ARG A 115 48.31 -34.04 -1.34
N VAL A 116 47.16 -33.71 -1.94
CA VAL A 116 47.09 -33.01 -3.21
C VAL A 116 47.26 -31.51 -2.92
N PRO A 117 48.31 -30.84 -3.41
CA PRO A 117 48.42 -29.39 -3.27
C PRO A 117 47.40 -28.73 -4.22
N VAL A 118 46.31 -28.20 -3.67
CA VAL A 118 45.43 -27.26 -4.38
C VAL A 118 46.12 -25.90 -4.31
N ALA A 119 46.76 -25.49 -5.40
CA ALA A 119 47.25 -24.13 -5.55
C ALA A 119 46.04 -23.18 -5.65
N VAL A 120 45.69 -22.52 -4.56
CA VAL A 120 44.75 -21.40 -4.59
C VAL A 120 45.51 -20.22 -5.21
N ARG A 121 45.32 -20.02 -6.51
CA ARG A 121 45.68 -18.74 -7.13
C ARG A 121 44.78 -17.69 -6.51
N ASP A 122 45.37 -16.65 -5.93
CA ASP A 122 44.66 -15.46 -5.51
C ASP A 122 43.94 -14.87 -6.73
N ILE A 123 42.65 -15.16 -6.85
CA ILE A 123 41.79 -14.51 -7.83
C ILE A 123 41.53 -13.12 -7.29
N PHE A 124 42.29 -12.16 -7.80
CA PHE A 124 42.06 -10.75 -7.62
C PHE A 124 40.67 -10.42 -8.20
N HIS A 125 39.65 -10.40 -7.35
CA HIS A 125 38.34 -9.89 -7.73
C HIS A 125 38.46 -8.37 -7.71
N PRO A 126 38.41 -7.68 -8.87
CA PRO A 126 38.23 -6.24 -8.83
C PRO A 126 36.97 -5.99 -8.01
N ARG A 127 37.02 -5.05 -7.05
CA ARG A 127 35.80 -4.56 -6.39
C ARG A 127 34.92 -3.95 -7.48
N GLN A 128 34.06 -4.77 -8.07
CA GLN A 128 32.87 -4.27 -8.72
C GLN A 128 32.15 -3.49 -7.64
N ALA A 129 31.94 -2.19 -7.87
CA ALA A 129 30.97 -1.46 -7.09
C ALA A 129 29.69 -2.30 -7.11
N SER A 130 29.29 -2.82 -5.96
CA SER A 130 28.05 -3.56 -5.84
C SER A 130 26.95 -2.58 -6.23
N VAL A 131 26.40 -2.73 -7.44
CA VAL A 131 25.09 -2.16 -7.73
C VAL A 131 24.17 -2.83 -6.73
N GLN A 132 23.74 -2.11 -5.70
CA GLN A 132 22.73 -2.65 -4.79
C GLN A 132 21.54 -3.02 -5.66
N ALA A 133 21.13 -4.28 -5.60
CA ALA A 133 19.89 -4.69 -6.23
C ALA A 133 18.77 -3.97 -5.47
N MET A 134 18.07 -3.08 -6.17
CA MET A 134 16.92 -2.41 -5.60
C MET A 134 15.85 -3.44 -5.27
N ARG A 135 15.11 -3.22 -4.19
CA ARG A 135 14.06 -4.12 -3.71
C ARG A 135 12.69 -3.49 -3.86
N VAL A 136 11.70 -4.33 -4.21
CA VAL A 136 10.28 -4.02 -4.13
C VAL A 136 9.60 -4.88 -3.06
N HIS A 137 8.92 -4.21 -2.14
CA HIS A 137 8.03 -4.79 -1.16
C HIS A 137 6.58 -4.38 -1.41
N ILE A 138 5.63 -5.24 -1.04
CA ILE A 138 4.21 -4.96 -1.14
C ILE A 138 3.59 -5.19 0.24
N ALA A 139 2.94 -4.16 0.76
CA ALA A 139 2.00 -4.24 1.87
C ALA A 139 0.60 -4.38 1.28
N PHE A 140 -0.08 -5.50 1.56
CA PHE A 140 -1.43 -5.74 1.02
C PHE A 140 -2.51 -4.89 1.71
N THR A 141 -2.16 -4.28 2.83
CA THR A 141 -2.99 -3.33 3.57
C THR A 141 -2.13 -2.21 4.17
N PRO A 142 -2.69 -1.04 4.53
CA PRO A 142 -1.92 0.05 5.13
C PRO A 142 -1.31 -0.30 6.51
N ASP A 143 -1.89 -1.28 7.20
CA ASP A 143 -1.48 -1.65 8.56
C ASP A 143 -0.27 -2.59 8.59
N GLU A 144 0.09 -3.20 7.45
CA GLU A 144 1.26 -4.05 7.34
C GLU A 144 2.57 -3.25 7.46
N ALA A 145 3.52 -3.80 8.21
CA ALA A 145 4.81 -3.17 8.44
C ALA A 145 5.67 -3.17 7.17
N ALA A 146 5.63 -2.05 6.46
CA ALA A 146 6.41 -1.78 5.25
C ALA A 146 7.06 -0.40 5.36
N ALA A 147 8.35 -0.31 5.02
CA ALA A 147 9.10 0.94 4.99
C ALA A 147 10.17 0.86 3.89
N ALA A 148 10.35 1.96 3.17
CA ALA A 148 11.36 2.12 2.14
C ALA A 148 11.55 3.63 1.87
N PRO A 149 12.65 4.07 1.25
CA PRO A 149 12.81 5.48 0.85
C PRO A 149 11.65 5.97 -0.03
N MET A 150 11.10 5.10 -0.88
CA MET A 150 9.94 5.40 -1.72
C MET A 150 8.72 4.54 -1.37
N GLY A 151 7.58 5.21 -1.19
CA GLY A 151 6.25 4.63 -1.08
C GLY A 151 5.45 4.82 -2.36
N VAL A 152 4.69 3.81 -2.77
CA VAL A 152 3.71 3.91 -3.85
C VAL A 152 2.35 3.45 -3.34
N VAL A 153 1.35 4.32 -3.40
CA VAL A 153 0.00 4.02 -2.87
C VAL A 153 -0.92 3.57 -4.01
N VAL A 154 -1.71 2.53 -3.75
CA VAL A 154 -2.67 1.95 -4.70
C VAL A 154 -4.04 1.77 -4.03
N ASP A 155 -5.07 2.41 -4.60
CA ASP A 155 -6.51 2.23 -4.33
C ASP A 155 -7.20 2.34 -5.71
N VAL A 156 -7.08 1.29 -6.51
CA VAL A 156 -7.38 1.38 -7.96
C VAL A 156 -8.87 1.53 -8.23
N ILE A 157 -9.73 0.99 -7.36
CA ILE A 157 -11.19 1.17 -7.36
C ILE A 157 -11.60 1.91 -6.08
N ARG A 158 -11.53 3.25 -6.05
CA ARG A 158 -11.28 4.17 -7.19
C ARG A 158 -10.33 5.31 -6.87
N ALA A 159 -9.90 5.47 -5.62
CA ALA A 159 -9.33 6.73 -5.17
C ALA A 159 -8.07 7.14 -5.96
N THR A 160 -7.10 6.24 -6.15
CA THR A 160 -5.85 6.60 -6.84
C THR A 160 -6.06 6.79 -8.35
N SER A 161 -6.98 6.03 -8.95
CA SER A 161 -7.41 6.23 -10.34
C SER A 161 -8.06 7.61 -10.54
N THR A 162 -8.90 8.03 -9.61
CA THR A 162 -9.55 9.35 -9.62
C THR A 162 -8.54 10.48 -9.44
N ILE A 163 -7.59 10.35 -8.50
CA ILE A 163 -6.51 11.33 -8.28
C ILE A 163 -5.69 11.50 -9.56
N ALA A 164 -5.24 10.39 -10.16
CA ALA A 164 -4.44 10.42 -11.39
C ALA A 164 -5.22 11.08 -12.55
N GLN A 165 -6.48 10.72 -12.73
CA GLN A 165 -7.33 11.29 -13.77
C GLN A 165 -7.56 12.79 -13.58
N ALA A 166 -7.87 13.24 -12.36
CA ALA A 166 -8.09 14.65 -12.08
C ALA A 166 -6.83 15.48 -12.41
N LEU A 167 -5.66 15.07 -11.91
CA LEU A 167 -4.43 15.80 -12.18
C LEU A 167 -4.05 15.78 -13.67
N ALA A 168 -4.26 14.66 -14.36
CA ALA A 168 -4.05 14.57 -15.81
C ALA A 168 -5.00 15.48 -16.61
N SER A 169 -6.20 15.73 -16.10
CA SER A 169 -7.19 16.61 -16.70
C SER A 169 -6.97 18.10 -16.40
N GLY A 170 -5.98 18.45 -15.56
CA GLY A 170 -5.57 19.83 -15.32
C GLY A 170 -6.03 20.44 -14.00
N TYR A 171 -6.50 19.64 -13.04
CA TYR A 171 -6.55 20.10 -11.65
C TYR A 171 -5.11 20.40 -11.17
N GLU A 172 -4.88 21.54 -10.53
CA GLU A 172 -3.54 21.95 -10.07
C GLU A 172 -3.10 21.17 -8.83
N ARG A 173 -4.05 20.74 -8.01
CA ARG A 173 -3.82 19.93 -6.82
C ARG A 173 -5.06 19.14 -6.41
N VAL A 174 -4.82 18.06 -5.69
CA VAL A 174 -5.85 17.25 -5.02
C VAL A 174 -5.56 17.23 -3.52
N LEU A 175 -6.55 17.56 -2.70
CA LEU A 175 -6.48 17.48 -1.24
C LEU A 175 -7.29 16.28 -0.78
N CYS A 176 -6.62 15.22 -0.34
CA CYS A 176 -7.25 14.01 0.16
C CYS A 176 -7.47 14.14 1.67
N ALA A 177 -8.74 14.29 2.08
CA ALA A 177 -9.17 14.37 3.45
C ALA A 177 -9.63 13.00 3.97
N ALA A 178 -9.29 12.68 5.22
CA ALA A 178 -9.70 11.41 5.82
C ALA A 178 -11.22 11.37 6.03
N GLU A 179 -11.79 12.42 6.64
CA GLU A 179 -13.22 12.48 6.90
C GLU A 179 -13.99 13.40 5.94
N VAL A 180 -15.31 13.19 5.87
CA VAL A 180 -16.20 14.02 5.03
C VAL A 180 -16.21 15.45 5.54
N GLU A 181 -16.20 15.61 6.86
CA GLU A 181 -16.23 16.87 7.57
C GLU A 181 -14.97 17.69 7.29
N ASP A 182 -13.81 17.03 7.23
CA ASP A 182 -12.54 17.64 6.86
C ASP A 182 -12.58 18.19 5.43
N ALA A 183 -13.15 17.41 4.49
CA ALA A 183 -13.35 17.86 3.12
C ALA A 183 -14.32 19.06 3.05
N ARG A 184 -15.42 19.03 3.79
CA ARG A 184 -16.39 20.13 3.87
C ARG A 184 -15.78 21.40 4.46
N ALA A 185 -14.86 21.28 5.42
CA ALA A 185 -14.18 22.43 6.02
C ALA A 185 -13.31 23.20 5.01
N LEU A 186 -12.82 22.51 3.98
CA LEU A 186 -12.03 23.05 2.87
C LEU A 186 -12.88 23.58 1.71
N ALA A 187 -14.21 23.48 1.78
CA ALA A 187 -15.10 24.01 0.76
C ALA A 187 -15.00 25.53 0.65
N GLY A 188 -15.15 26.06 -0.56
CA GLY A 188 -15.13 27.49 -0.82
C GLY A 188 -15.07 27.82 -2.31
N PRO A 189 -15.03 29.11 -2.66
CA PRO A 189 -14.87 29.54 -4.04
C PRO A 189 -13.61 28.93 -4.67
N GLY A 190 -13.74 28.37 -5.87
CA GLY A 190 -12.60 27.77 -6.58
C GLY A 190 -12.16 26.39 -6.08
N VAL A 191 -13.00 25.72 -5.29
CA VAL A 191 -12.82 24.33 -4.84
C VAL A 191 -13.94 23.46 -5.38
N THR A 192 -13.60 22.27 -5.87
CA THR A 192 -14.55 21.21 -6.19
C THR A 192 -14.49 20.15 -5.09
N LEU A 193 -15.63 19.76 -4.54
CA LEU A 193 -15.75 18.65 -3.59
C LEU A 193 -16.07 17.36 -4.33
N GLY A 194 -15.24 16.35 -4.13
CA GLY A 194 -15.36 15.02 -4.75
C GLY A 194 -15.29 13.89 -3.73
N GLY A 195 -15.82 12.73 -4.06
CA GLY A 195 -15.60 11.54 -3.25
C GLY A 195 -16.87 10.76 -2.90
N GLU A 196 -16.68 9.79 -2.02
CA GLU A 196 -17.67 8.75 -1.76
C GLU A 196 -17.67 8.26 -0.31
N ARG A 197 -18.80 7.65 0.06
CA ARG A 197 -18.91 6.72 1.18
C ARG A 197 -19.67 5.49 0.71
N LEU A 198 -19.09 4.31 0.91
CA LEU A 198 -19.67 3.02 0.51
C LEU A 198 -20.03 2.93 -0.99
N GLY A 199 -19.24 3.58 -1.85
CA GLY A 199 -19.41 3.62 -3.29
C GLY A 199 -20.30 4.75 -3.80
N VAL A 200 -21.05 5.41 -2.92
CA VAL A 200 -22.04 6.43 -3.27
C VAL A 200 -21.46 7.82 -3.08
N ARG A 201 -21.76 8.74 -4.01
CA ARG A 201 -21.38 10.16 -3.89
C ARG A 201 -21.90 10.74 -2.58
N ILE A 202 -21.04 11.48 -1.88
CA ILE A 202 -21.38 12.14 -0.62
C ILE A 202 -22.43 13.23 -0.86
N GLU A 203 -23.45 13.30 0.00
CA GLU A 203 -24.46 14.34 -0.08
C GLU A 203 -23.84 15.74 0.10
N GLY A 204 -24.16 16.63 -0.84
CA GLY A 204 -23.63 17.99 -0.91
C GLY A 204 -22.28 18.13 -1.60
N PHE A 205 -21.69 17.03 -2.10
CA PHE A 205 -20.47 17.09 -2.92
C PHE A 205 -20.81 17.29 -4.39
N ASP A 206 -19.91 17.94 -5.14
CA ASP A 206 -20.10 18.26 -6.55
C ASP A 206 -20.03 16.99 -7.42
N LEU A 207 -19.07 16.11 -7.12
CA LEU A 207 -18.71 14.92 -7.89
C LEU A 207 -18.59 13.68 -6.99
N GLY A 208 -18.78 12.50 -7.58
CA GLY A 208 -18.54 11.21 -6.93
C GLY A 208 -17.06 10.83 -6.91
N ASN A 209 -16.77 9.53 -6.84
CA ASN A 209 -15.40 9.01 -6.96
C ASN A 209 -15.20 8.23 -8.27
N SER A 210 -16.02 8.48 -9.30
CA SER A 210 -15.76 7.94 -10.63
C SER A 210 -14.70 8.80 -11.31
N PRO A 211 -13.58 8.24 -11.81
CA PRO A 211 -12.59 9.01 -12.56
C PRO A 211 -13.19 9.71 -13.79
N GLN A 212 -14.24 9.13 -14.39
CA GLN A 212 -14.90 9.70 -15.57
C GLN A 212 -15.56 11.07 -15.30
N GLU A 213 -15.89 11.36 -14.04
CA GLU A 213 -16.44 12.66 -13.63
C GLU A 213 -15.40 13.79 -13.63
N TYR A 214 -14.11 13.45 -13.75
CA TYR A 214 -12.97 14.39 -13.61
C TYR A 214 -12.25 14.68 -14.92
N LEU A 215 -12.86 14.34 -16.07
CA LEU A 215 -12.28 14.57 -17.39
C LEU A 215 -12.03 16.05 -17.69
N GLU A 216 -12.87 16.92 -17.15
CA GLU A 216 -12.76 18.38 -17.28
C GLU A 216 -12.71 19.02 -15.87
N PRO A 217 -11.72 19.87 -15.57
CA PRO A 217 -11.60 20.49 -14.26
C PRO A 217 -12.68 21.54 -14.07
N ARG A 218 -13.46 21.40 -12.99
CA ARG A 218 -14.46 22.40 -12.58
C ARG A 218 -13.85 23.56 -11.80
N SER A 219 -12.65 23.35 -11.27
CA SER A 219 -11.85 24.33 -10.54
C SER A 219 -10.38 23.93 -10.53
N ALA A 220 -9.51 24.77 -10.00
CA ALA A 220 -8.08 24.46 -9.85
C ALA A 220 -7.80 23.44 -8.74
N THR A 221 -8.63 23.40 -7.69
CA THR A 221 -8.42 22.53 -6.52
C THR A 221 -9.56 21.52 -6.40
N LEU A 222 -9.21 20.24 -6.38
CA LEU A 222 -10.09 19.18 -5.93
C LEU A 222 -9.85 18.88 -4.45
N VAL A 223 -10.89 18.89 -3.64
CA VAL A 223 -10.87 18.30 -2.29
C VAL A 223 -11.66 17.00 -2.36
N MET A 224 -11.06 15.88 -1.95
CA MET A 224 -11.72 14.59 -1.94
C MET A 224 -11.71 13.91 -0.58
N SER A 225 -12.77 13.17 -0.27
CA SER A 225 -12.76 12.19 0.82
C SER A 225 -13.26 10.84 0.34
N THR A 226 -12.50 9.79 0.63
CA THR A 226 -12.80 8.42 0.24
C THR A 226 -12.62 7.48 1.42
N THR A 227 -13.19 6.28 1.33
CA THR A 227 -13.22 5.33 2.44
C THR A 227 -11.83 4.80 2.80
N ASN A 228 -10.93 4.58 1.83
CA ASN A 228 -9.66 3.89 2.07
C ASN A 228 -8.42 4.69 1.64
N GLY A 229 -8.51 5.47 0.56
CA GLY A 229 -7.36 6.11 -0.09
C GLY A 229 -6.51 7.00 0.83
N THR A 230 -7.14 7.87 1.62
CA THR A 230 -6.38 8.77 2.51
C THR A 230 -5.59 8.01 3.57
N ARG A 231 -6.14 6.92 4.12
CA ARG A 231 -5.43 6.09 5.12
C ARG A 231 -4.16 5.46 4.54
N ALA A 232 -4.22 4.97 3.30
CA ALA A 232 -3.06 4.40 2.63
C ALA A 232 -1.98 5.46 2.36
N ILE A 233 -2.38 6.68 1.97
CA ILE A 233 -1.45 7.82 1.79
C ILE A 233 -0.75 8.17 3.11
N VAL A 234 -1.51 8.28 4.21
CA VAL A 234 -0.94 8.58 5.53
C VAL A 234 0.03 7.49 5.98
N ALA A 235 -0.36 6.21 5.87
CA ALA A 235 0.50 5.10 6.26
C ALA A 235 1.82 5.05 5.47
N ALA A 236 1.77 5.36 4.17
CA ALA A 236 2.98 5.46 3.35
C ALA A 236 3.84 6.66 3.77
N ALA A 237 3.23 7.81 4.06
CA ALA A 237 3.93 9.04 4.46
C ALA A 237 4.65 8.91 5.81
N GLU A 238 4.14 8.08 6.72
CA GLU A 238 4.77 7.80 8.01
C GLU A 238 6.04 6.93 7.87
N ARG A 239 6.18 6.20 6.76
CA ARG A 239 7.17 5.12 6.62
C ARG A 239 8.10 5.28 5.41
N CYS A 240 7.89 6.33 4.61
CA CYS A 240 8.63 6.61 3.39
C CYS A 240 8.95 8.09 3.24
N ASP A 241 10.10 8.41 2.65
CA ASP A 241 10.53 9.80 2.44
C ASP A 241 9.80 10.46 1.26
N ARG A 242 9.37 9.64 0.28
CA ARG A 242 8.66 10.07 -0.93
C ARG A 242 7.46 9.18 -1.15
N VAL A 243 6.30 9.74 -1.41
CA VAL A 243 5.09 8.96 -1.69
C VAL A 243 4.53 9.34 -3.06
N LEU A 244 4.35 8.34 -3.92
CA LEU A 244 3.69 8.45 -5.22
C LEU A 244 2.31 7.80 -5.16
N VAL A 245 1.40 8.25 -6.01
CA VAL A 245 0.05 7.68 -6.14
C VAL A 245 -0.09 6.99 -7.49
N ALA A 246 -0.41 5.69 -7.45
CA ALA A 246 -0.43 4.84 -8.62
C ALA A 246 -1.79 4.19 -8.85
N SER A 247 -2.09 4.01 -10.12
CA SER A 247 -3.20 3.22 -10.64
C SER A 247 -2.72 2.48 -11.88
N LEU A 248 -3.56 1.63 -12.47
CA LEU A 248 -3.24 1.04 -13.76
C LEU A 248 -3.19 2.10 -14.87
N LEU A 249 -3.97 3.18 -14.75
CA LEU A 249 -4.06 4.27 -15.72
C LEU A 249 -2.71 4.97 -15.95
N ASN A 250 -1.89 5.11 -14.91
CA ASN A 250 -0.59 5.81 -14.95
C ASN A 250 0.61 4.91 -14.60
N LEU A 251 0.45 3.59 -14.71
CA LEU A 251 1.43 2.59 -14.27
C LEU A 251 2.84 2.85 -14.82
N GLY A 252 2.97 3.11 -16.12
CA GLY A 252 4.24 3.31 -16.81
C GLY A 252 4.95 4.59 -16.36
N ALA A 253 4.21 5.66 -16.10
CA ALA A 253 4.77 6.90 -15.57
C ALA A 253 5.33 6.70 -14.16
N ILE A 254 4.60 5.97 -13.31
CA ILE A 254 5.04 5.60 -11.96
C ILE A 254 6.29 4.72 -12.01
N VAL A 255 6.29 3.65 -12.81
CA VAL A 255 7.46 2.75 -12.94
C VAL A 255 8.69 3.52 -13.41
N ARG A 256 8.56 4.42 -14.39
CA ARG A 256 9.67 5.29 -14.83
C ARG A 256 10.16 6.20 -13.72
N ALA A 257 9.26 6.81 -12.95
CA ALA A 257 9.62 7.70 -11.85
C ALA A 257 10.37 6.93 -10.75
N VAL A 258 9.85 5.78 -10.31
CA VAL A 258 10.50 4.91 -9.31
C VAL A 258 11.88 4.48 -9.79
N ALA A 259 11.99 4.02 -11.04
CA ALA A 259 13.26 3.57 -11.62
C ALA A 259 14.29 4.70 -11.75
N ALA A 260 13.86 5.93 -12.06
CA ALA A 260 14.75 7.08 -12.17
C ALA A 260 15.33 7.52 -10.82
N HIS A 261 14.62 7.29 -9.71
CA HIS A 261 15.14 7.53 -8.37
C HIS A 261 16.15 6.47 -7.95
N GLY A 262 15.92 5.20 -8.31
CA GLY A 262 16.84 4.11 -8.01
C GLY A 262 17.01 3.88 -6.51
N GLU A 263 15.90 3.91 -5.77
CA GLU A 263 15.82 3.61 -4.32
C GLU A 263 14.82 2.46 -4.07
N ASP A 264 14.99 1.72 -2.96
CA ASP A 264 14.04 0.66 -2.58
C ASP A 264 12.62 1.22 -2.51
N VAL A 265 11.64 0.39 -2.85
CA VAL A 265 10.23 0.80 -2.93
C VAL A 265 9.32 -0.12 -2.15
N ALA A 266 8.38 0.47 -1.40
CA ALA A 266 7.27 -0.21 -0.76
C ALA A 266 5.96 0.23 -1.43
N VAL A 267 5.19 -0.73 -1.93
CA VAL A 267 3.84 -0.48 -2.48
C VAL A 267 2.82 -0.74 -1.39
N PHE A 268 1.95 0.22 -1.14
CA PHE A 268 0.90 0.18 -0.13
C PHE A 268 -0.46 0.06 -0.80
N CYS A 269 -1.06 -1.13 -0.73
CA CYS A 269 -2.44 -1.35 -1.12
C CYS A 269 -3.37 -0.78 -0.05
N ALA A 270 -4.43 -0.08 -0.46
CA ALA A 270 -5.40 0.49 0.47
C ALA A 270 -6.32 -0.57 1.10
N GLY A 271 -6.63 -1.62 0.33
CA GLY A 271 -7.47 -2.73 0.76
C GLY A 271 -8.91 -2.31 1.04
N VAL A 272 -9.70 -3.23 1.59
CA VAL A 272 -11.10 -2.97 1.93
C VAL A 272 -11.36 -3.42 3.37
N LYS A 273 -11.72 -2.48 4.25
CA LYS A 273 -12.00 -2.75 5.67
C LYS A 273 -10.85 -3.47 6.41
N GLY A 274 -9.60 -3.13 6.06
CA GLY A 274 -8.40 -3.70 6.68
C GLY A 274 -8.01 -5.07 6.16
N GLU A 275 -8.65 -5.55 5.09
CA GLU A 275 -8.28 -6.79 4.42
C GLU A 275 -7.65 -6.51 3.05
N PRO A 276 -6.71 -7.36 2.59
CA PRO A 276 -6.19 -7.33 1.24
C PRO A 276 -7.31 -7.29 0.18
N CYS A 277 -7.12 -6.51 -0.88
CA CYS A 277 -8.03 -6.50 -2.01
C CYS A 277 -7.33 -6.90 -3.32
N LEU A 278 -8.05 -7.67 -4.14
CA LEU A 278 -7.50 -8.31 -5.36
C LEU A 278 -7.07 -7.29 -6.42
N ASP A 279 -7.86 -6.24 -6.59
CA ASP A 279 -7.64 -5.15 -7.54
C ASP A 279 -6.38 -4.34 -7.20
N ASP A 280 -6.24 -3.90 -5.95
CA ASP A 280 -5.03 -3.18 -5.50
C ASP A 280 -3.79 -4.06 -5.62
N THR A 281 -3.91 -5.33 -5.18
CA THR A 281 -2.81 -6.29 -5.24
C THR A 281 -2.40 -6.58 -6.68
N PHE A 282 -3.36 -6.65 -7.61
CA PHE A 282 -3.07 -6.80 -9.02
C PHE A 282 -2.20 -5.65 -9.54
N VAL A 283 -2.57 -4.39 -9.25
CA VAL A 283 -1.78 -3.23 -9.68
C VAL A 283 -0.41 -3.19 -9.00
N ALA A 284 -0.33 -3.51 -7.71
CA ALA A 284 0.94 -3.61 -7.00
C ALA A 284 1.86 -4.69 -7.61
N GLY A 285 1.30 -5.84 -7.99
CA GLY A 285 1.99 -6.90 -8.73
C GLY A 285 2.49 -6.41 -10.09
N ARG A 286 1.69 -5.62 -10.83
CA ARG A 286 2.11 -5.01 -12.11
C ARG A 286 3.28 -4.04 -11.93
N ILE A 287 3.30 -3.26 -10.86
CA ILE A 287 4.44 -2.38 -10.52
C ILE A 287 5.70 -3.22 -10.28
N ALA A 288 5.63 -4.23 -9.41
CA ALA A 288 6.76 -5.10 -9.08
C ALA A 288 7.25 -5.92 -10.29
N GLU A 289 6.33 -6.35 -11.16
CA GLU A 289 6.63 -7.04 -12.41
C GLU A 289 7.45 -6.14 -13.33
N ARG A 290 6.96 -4.93 -13.60
CA ARG A 290 7.58 -3.98 -14.54
C ARG A 290 8.90 -3.40 -14.06
N LEU A 291 9.09 -3.23 -12.75
CA LEU A 291 10.38 -2.79 -12.19
C LEU A 291 11.48 -3.83 -12.41
N GLY A 292 11.15 -5.13 -12.36
CA GLY A 292 12.14 -6.20 -12.52
C GLY A 292 13.20 -6.25 -11.42
N TRP A 293 12.91 -5.64 -10.27
CA TRP A 293 13.77 -5.53 -9.10
C TRP A 293 13.71 -6.78 -8.21
N GLU A 294 14.56 -6.85 -7.17
CA GLU A 294 14.49 -7.93 -6.17
C GLU A 294 13.13 -7.89 -5.46
N ARG A 295 12.40 -9.00 -5.45
CA ARG A 295 11.05 -9.08 -4.89
C ARG A 295 11.09 -9.75 -3.53
N THR A 296 10.44 -9.13 -2.54
CA THR A 296 10.04 -9.85 -1.32
C THR A 296 8.98 -10.91 -1.63
N ASP A 297 8.73 -11.86 -0.72
CA ASP A 297 7.69 -12.88 -0.88
C ASP A 297 6.31 -12.26 -1.14
N ALA A 298 5.96 -11.16 -0.47
CA ALA A 298 4.72 -10.44 -0.71
C ALA A 298 4.64 -9.90 -2.15
N ALA A 299 5.76 -9.36 -2.66
CA ALA A 299 5.84 -8.91 -4.05
C ALA A 299 5.73 -10.07 -5.04
N GLU A 300 6.35 -11.21 -4.75
CA GLU A 300 6.24 -12.42 -5.56
C GLU A 300 4.81 -12.99 -5.59
N VAL A 301 4.11 -12.97 -4.45
CA VAL A 301 2.69 -13.35 -4.36
C VAL A 301 1.82 -12.47 -5.28
N ALA A 302 2.02 -11.15 -5.24
CA ALA A 302 1.24 -10.24 -6.09
C ALA A 302 1.55 -10.43 -7.59
N VAL A 303 2.81 -10.66 -7.97
CA VAL A 303 3.16 -10.95 -9.37
C VAL A 303 2.51 -12.26 -9.83
N ARG A 304 2.50 -13.30 -9.00
CA ARG A 304 1.80 -14.55 -9.33
C ARG A 304 0.29 -14.35 -9.43
N LEU A 305 -0.29 -13.49 -8.59
CA LEU A 305 -1.70 -13.12 -8.68
C LEU A 305 -2.02 -12.48 -10.04
N VAL A 306 -1.18 -11.57 -10.54
CA VAL A 306 -1.37 -10.95 -11.86
C VAL A 306 -1.52 -12.01 -12.95
N HIS A 307 -0.64 -13.02 -12.96
CA HIS A 307 -0.67 -14.09 -13.95
C HIS A 307 -1.81 -15.11 -13.77
N SER A 308 -2.59 -15.01 -12.70
CA SER A 308 -3.75 -15.89 -12.48
C SER A 308 -5.04 -15.38 -13.13
N PHE A 309 -5.04 -14.14 -13.63
CA PHE A 309 -6.16 -13.53 -14.36
C PHE A 309 -5.80 -13.32 -15.84
N ALA A 310 -6.78 -13.45 -16.73
CA ALA A 310 -6.58 -13.19 -18.16
C ALA A 310 -6.50 -11.69 -18.49
N SER A 311 -7.09 -10.84 -17.65
CA SER A 311 -7.07 -9.38 -17.81
C SER A 311 -7.21 -8.64 -16.48
N ALA A 312 -6.83 -7.36 -16.47
CA ALA A 312 -7.09 -6.47 -15.33
C ALA A 312 -8.58 -6.31 -15.05
N GLU A 313 -9.41 -6.20 -16.11
CA GLU A 313 -10.86 -6.08 -15.95
C GLU A 313 -11.45 -7.30 -15.25
N GLU A 314 -11.01 -8.51 -15.60
CA GLU A 314 -11.41 -9.74 -14.91
C GLU A 314 -11.05 -9.69 -13.42
N ALA A 315 -9.78 -9.39 -13.09
CA ALA A 315 -9.32 -9.26 -11.71
C ALA A 315 -10.16 -8.25 -10.93
N PHE A 316 -10.46 -7.11 -11.55
CA PHE A 316 -11.21 -6.00 -10.96
C PHE A 316 -12.68 -6.37 -10.73
N ARG A 317 -13.33 -7.05 -11.68
CA ARG A 317 -14.71 -7.56 -11.50
C ARG A 317 -14.81 -8.63 -10.42
N THR A 318 -13.79 -9.48 -10.27
CA THR A 318 -13.74 -10.51 -9.21
C THR A 318 -13.44 -9.93 -7.83
N SER A 319 -12.74 -8.80 -7.77
CA SER A 319 -12.35 -8.13 -6.52
C SER A 319 -13.54 -7.79 -5.62
N ARG A 320 -13.27 -7.61 -4.33
CA ARG A 320 -14.29 -7.15 -3.38
C ARG A 320 -14.75 -5.73 -3.71
N SER A 321 -13.82 -4.83 -4.04
CA SER A 321 -14.12 -3.45 -4.43
C SER A 321 -15.00 -3.40 -5.68
N GLY A 322 -14.65 -4.15 -6.73
CA GLY A 322 -15.42 -4.17 -7.97
C GLY A 322 -16.82 -4.75 -7.80
N ARG A 323 -16.96 -5.87 -7.05
CA ARG A 323 -18.29 -6.40 -6.70
C ARG A 323 -19.11 -5.42 -5.88
N ASN A 324 -18.52 -4.73 -4.91
CA ASN A 324 -19.21 -3.71 -4.12
C ASN A 324 -19.68 -2.56 -5.01
N LEU A 325 -18.83 -2.08 -5.93
CA LEU A 325 -19.17 -1.02 -6.86
C LEU A 325 -20.39 -1.38 -7.72
N ILE A 326 -20.35 -2.57 -8.35
CA ILE A 326 -21.44 -3.06 -9.21
C ILE A 326 -22.75 -3.24 -8.40
N ASN A 327 -22.65 -3.76 -7.17
CA ASN A 327 -23.84 -4.03 -6.35
C ASN A 327 -24.48 -2.75 -5.78
N HIS A 328 -23.67 -1.72 -5.45
CA HIS A 328 -24.14 -0.50 -4.79
C HIS A 328 -24.35 0.68 -5.73
N GLY A 329 -23.77 0.64 -6.92
CA GLY A 329 -23.98 1.61 -7.99
C GLY A 329 -23.86 0.94 -9.35
N PRO A 330 -24.89 0.23 -9.83
CA PRO A 330 -24.90 -0.39 -11.16
C PRO A 330 -24.56 0.61 -12.29
N GLU A 331 -24.94 1.88 -12.12
CA GLU A 331 -24.59 2.98 -13.02
C GLU A 331 -23.08 3.29 -13.07
N LEU A 332 -22.32 2.87 -12.06
CA LEU A 332 -20.87 3.01 -11.95
C LEU A 332 -20.11 1.78 -12.46
N GLU A 333 -20.80 0.75 -12.98
CA GLU A 333 -20.16 -0.45 -13.53
C GLU A 333 -19.13 -0.09 -14.62
N ALA A 334 -19.41 0.95 -15.40
CA ALA A 334 -18.51 1.44 -16.44
C ALA A 334 -17.13 1.91 -15.93
N ASP A 335 -16.99 2.19 -14.62
CA ASP A 335 -15.70 2.52 -14.04
C ASP A 335 -14.74 1.33 -14.04
N ILE A 336 -15.24 0.09 -13.98
CA ILE A 336 -14.40 -1.11 -13.95
C ILE A 336 -13.53 -1.23 -15.22
N PRO A 337 -14.10 -1.29 -16.43
CA PRO A 337 -13.29 -1.28 -17.65
C PRO A 337 -12.52 0.04 -17.81
N TRP A 338 -13.00 1.16 -17.27
CA TRP A 338 -12.28 2.44 -17.33
C TRP A 338 -10.95 2.39 -16.58
N VAL A 339 -10.96 1.96 -15.31
CA VAL A 339 -9.75 1.87 -14.47
C VAL A 339 -8.87 0.68 -14.83
N ALA A 340 -9.40 -0.30 -15.56
CA ALA A 340 -8.65 -1.45 -16.06
C ALA A 340 -7.75 -1.12 -17.28
N ARG A 341 -7.83 0.10 -17.82
CA ARG A 341 -6.93 0.55 -18.90
C ARG A 341 -5.53 0.81 -18.35
N GLU A 342 -4.53 0.44 -19.13
CA GLU A 342 -3.13 0.53 -18.75
C GLU A 342 -2.43 1.67 -19.52
N ASP A 343 -1.65 2.48 -18.80
CA ASP A 343 -0.78 3.53 -19.35
C ASP A 343 -1.47 4.59 -20.22
N VAL A 344 -2.74 4.90 -19.94
CA VAL A 344 -3.49 5.94 -20.66
C VAL A 344 -3.23 7.36 -20.14
N LEU A 345 -2.57 7.51 -18.99
CA LEU A 345 -2.17 8.78 -18.39
C LEU A 345 -0.65 8.82 -18.16
N ASP A 346 0.00 9.92 -18.49
CA ASP A 346 1.45 10.13 -18.30
C ASP A 346 1.76 11.10 -17.15
N VAL A 347 1.10 10.89 -16.01
CA VAL A 347 1.23 11.74 -14.82
C VAL A 347 1.78 10.95 -13.63
N VAL A 348 2.56 11.64 -12.79
CA VAL A 348 3.18 11.08 -11.57
C VAL A 348 2.69 11.88 -10.37
N PRO A 349 1.52 11.59 -9.81
CA PRO A 349 1.06 12.30 -8.62
C PRO A 349 1.93 11.95 -7.41
N ARG A 350 2.27 12.98 -6.62
CA ARG A 350 3.19 12.92 -5.49
C ARG A 350 2.57 13.59 -4.28
N LEU A 351 2.80 13.02 -3.11
CA LEU A 351 2.52 13.67 -1.85
C LEU A 351 3.48 14.85 -1.65
N MET A 352 2.93 16.05 -1.48
CA MET A 352 3.68 17.29 -1.27
C MET A 352 3.74 17.67 0.20
N SER A 353 2.61 17.54 0.91
CA SER A 353 2.52 17.78 2.34
C SER A 353 1.44 16.91 2.97
N LEU A 354 1.60 16.66 4.27
CA LEU A 354 0.58 16.11 5.13
C LEU A 354 0.31 17.11 6.25
N ASP A 355 -0.84 17.77 6.17
CA ASP A 355 -1.21 18.84 7.08
C ASP A 355 -2.38 18.37 7.96
N GLY A 356 -2.04 17.69 9.05
CA GLY A 356 -3.03 16.99 9.89
C GLY A 356 -3.49 15.70 9.22
N VAL A 357 -4.79 15.62 8.90
CA VAL A 357 -5.43 14.46 8.24
C VAL A 357 -5.68 14.68 6.74
N VAL A 358 -5.12 15.76 6.19
CA VAL A 358 -5.27 16.13 4.78
C VAL A 358 -3.93 16.00 4.08
N ALA A 359 -3.90 15.18 3.03
CA ALA A 359 -2.75 15.00 2.16
C ALA A 359 -2.89 15.85 0.90
N GLU A 360 -1.89 16.67 0.60
CA GLU A 360 -1.82 17.43 -0.65
C GLU A 360 -1.05 16.65 -1.72
N ILE A 361 -1.73 16.34 -2.82
CA ILE A 361 -1.17 15.64 -3.98
C ILE A 361 -1.07 16.59 -5.18
N ARG A 362 0.10 16.59 -5.84
CA ARG A 362 0.39 17.35 -7.08
C ARG A 362 1.24 16.53 -8.05
N LEU A 363 1.53 17.03 -9.24
CA LEU A 363 2.41 16.37 -10.23
C LEU A 363 3.89 16.66 -9.99
#